data_AF-A0AAW4L7I6-F1
#
_entry.id   AF-A0AAW4L7I6-F1
#
_cell.length_a   1.000
_cell.length_b   1.000
_cell.length_c   1.000
_cell.angle_alpha   90.00
_cell.angle_beta   90.00
_cell.angle_gamma   90.00
#
_symmetry.space_group_name_H-M   'P 1'
#
loop_
_entity.id
_entity.type
_entity.pdbx_description
1 polymer ?
#
loop_
_entity_poly.entity_id
_entity_poly.type
_entity_poly.pdbx_seq_one_letter_code
_entity_poly.pdbx_strand_id
1 'polypeptide(L)'
;MQPKSIIIFIIAVAVSTLAASYRFHDSAHAMGTLKKGGGVTRHPPELDGQKQSGSLIVTAKVIPPFRGDARVVLEGAPGYSYALHNSEPAIRLPFHHRPMFRDNVYHDLRPNDRVALWVVMKKRAQLPVVINQAQKQDAEAVCCPLDPDTSNVAPGKQPGQRPEKKGPMLAFYDNRSNERLLAVPIRFTGTGGGRHGE
;
A
#
# COMPACT_ATOMS: atom_id res chain seq x y z
N MET A 1 12.17 21.59 47.36
CA MET A 1 11.64 21.89 46.02
C MET A 1 10.61 23.00 46.13
N GLN A 2 10.63 23.99 45.26
CA GLN A 2 9.59 25.04 45.26
C GLN A 2 8.29 24.47 44.65
N PRO A 3 7.10 24.80 45.19
CA PRO A 3 5.82 24.27 44.71
C PRO A 3 5.59 24.53 43.21
N LYS A 4 6.15 25.63 42.69
CA LYS A 4 6.12 25.98 41.26
C LYS A 4 6.78 24.91 40.37
N SER A 5 7.91 24.35 40.80
CA SER A 5 8.63 23.31 40.04
C SER A 5 7.83 22.00 39.97
N ILE A 6 7.11 21.66 41.04
CA ILE A 6 6.26 20.46 41.09
C ILE A 6 5.10 20.59 40.11
N ILE A 7 4.44 21.75 40.08
CA ILE A 7 3.32 22.01 39.16
C ILE A 7 3.77 21.91 37.71
N ILE A 8 4.89 22.55 37.35
CA ILE A 8 5.44 22.49 35.99
C ILE A 8 5.76 21.04 35.59
N PHE A 9 6.36 20.27 36.50
CA PHE A 9 6.66 18.87 36.25
C PHE A 9 5.38 18.04 35.99
N ILE A 10 4.34 18.20 36.81
CA ILE A 10 3.06 17.49 36.64
C ILE A 10 2.43 17.82 35.28
N ILE A 11 2.42 19.10 34.89
CA ILE A 11 1.88 19.54 33.60
C ILE A 11 2.69 18.93 32.44
N ALA A 12 4.02 18.96 32.52
CA ALA A 12 4.89 18.39 31.49
C ALA A 12 4.66 16.89 31.32
N VAL A 13 4.51 16.14 32.43
CA VAL A 13 4.18 14.71 32.40
C VAL A 13 2.81 14.50 31.76
N ALA A 14 1.78 15.24 32.18
CA ALA A 14 0.43 15.10 31.62
C ALA A 14 0.39 15.37 30.11
N VAL A 15 1.02 16.46 29.65
CA VAL A 15 1.12 16.78 28.21
C VAL A 15 1.89 15.71 27.45
N SER A 16 3.01 15.23 28.00
CA SER A 16 3.80 14.18 27.36
C SER A 16 3.04 12.85 27.27
N THR A 17 2.30 12.48 28.32
CA THR A 17 1.45 11.29 28.33
C THR A 17 0.31 11.42 27.32
N LEU A 18 -0.36 12.57 27.26
CA LEU A 18 -1.41 12.83 26.28
C LEU A 18 -0.87 12.75 24.84
N ALA A 19 0.26 13.41 24.57
CA ALA A 19 0.92 13.37 23.27
C ALA A 19 1.37 11.95 22.90
N ALA A 20 1.92 11.19 23.85
CA ALA A 20 2.33 9.80 23.62
C ALA A 20 1.12 8.86 23.42
N SER A 21 -0.03 9.16 24.03
CA SER A 21 -1.27 8.39 23.85
C SER A 21 -1.96 8.69 22.53
N TYR A 22 -1.68 9.85 21.92
CA TYR A 22 -2.22 10.22 20.62
C TYR A 22 -1.56 9.41 19.51
N ARG A 23 -2.34 8.51 18.89
CA ARG A 23 -1.90 7.77 17.70
C ARG A 23 -2.30 8.51 16.43
N PHE A 24 -1.31 8.73 15.59
CA PHE A 24 -1.47 9.20 14.22
C PHE A 24 -2.08 8.08 13.36
N HIS A 25 -3.42 8.02 13.32
CA HIS A 25 -4.22 7.03 12.57
C HIS A 25 -4.11 7.19 11.03
N ASP A 26 -3.36 8.18 10.56
CA ASP A 26 -2.96 8.39 9.18
C ASP A 26 -1.64 7.68 8.84
N SER A 27 -1.06 6.92 9.77
CA SER A 27 0.13 6.09 9.53
C SER A 27 -0.09 4.63 9.93
N ALA A 28 0.38 3.71 9.10
CA ALA A 28 0.38 2.28 9.39
C ALA A 28 1.73 1.66 9.06
N HIS A 29 2.05 0.57 9.73
CA HIS A 29 3.25 -0.20 9.47
C HIS A 29 2.89 -1.66 9.17
N ALA A 30 3.58 -2.26 8.21
CA ALA A 30 3.46 -3.67 7.88
C ALA A 30 4.86 -4.30 7.75
N MET A 31 5.02 -5.47 8.35
CA MET A 31 6.21 -6.30 8.18
C MET A 31 5.88 -7.51 7.33
N GLY A 32 6.68 -7.78 6.30
CA GLY A 32 6.47 -8.91 5.41
C GLY A 32 7.74 -9.67 5.05
N THR A 33 7.56 -10.66 4.18
CA THR A 33 8.64 -11.48 3.62
C THR A 33 8.45 -11.54 2.11
N LEU A 34 9.50 -11.30 1.33
CA LEU A 34 9.51 -11.44 -0.12
C LEU A 34 10.02 -12.84 -0.46
N LYS A 35 9.19 -13.69 -1.06
CA LYS A 35 9.58 -15.05 -1.46
C LYS A 35 8.95 -15.44 -2.79
N LYS A 36 9.61 -16.34 -3.53
CA LYS A 36 8.95 -17.06 -4.62
C LYS A 36 7.77 -17.86 -4.06
N GLY A 37 6.67 -17.92 -4.81
CA GLY A 37 5.42 -18.55 -4.41
C GLY A 37 4.52 -17.70 -3.51
N GLY A 38 4.77 -16.38 -3.39
CA GLY A 38 3.90 -15.47 -2.64
C GLY A 38 4.25 -15.32 -1.17
N GLY A 39 4.93 -14.23 -0.84
CA GLY A 39 5.23 -13.77 0.50
C GLY A 39 4.03 -13.38 1.34
N VAL A 40 4.26 -13.35 2.66
CA VAL A 40 3.23 -13.04 3.66
C VAL A 40 3.61 -11.83 4.48
N THR A 41 2.61 -11.02 4.81
CA THR A 41 2.69 -10.00 5.87
C THR A 41 2.30 -10.58 7.21
N ARG A 42 2.97 -10.15 8.28
CA ARG A 42 2.65 -10.55 9.65
C ARG A 42 1.29 -10.05 10.11
N HIS A 43 0.92 -8.84 9.69
CA HIS A 43 -0.38 -8.23 9.96
C HIS A 43 -0.76 -7.31 8.80
N PRO A 44 -2.05 -7.22 8.44
CA PRO A 44 -2.54 -6.22 7.52
C PRO A 44 -2.42 -4.83 8.16
N PRO A 45 -1.83 -3.83 7.49
CA PRO A 45 -1.87 -2.46 7.97
C PRO A 45 -3.31 -1.92 7.95
N GLU A 46 -3.65 -1.15 8.99
CA GLU A 46 -4.93 -0.48 9.12
C GLU A 46 -4.75 1.03 9.02
N LEU A 47 -5.50 1.67 8.13
CA LEU A 47 -5.52 3.12 7.95
C LEU A 47 -6.92 3.65 8.21
N ASP A 48 -7.01 4.88 8.70
CA ASP A 48 -8.29 5.56 8.87
C ASP A 48 -8.90 5.89 7.49
N GLY A 49 -9.99 5.21 7.17
CA GLY A 49 -10.74 5.35 5.93
C GLY A 49 -11.47 6.69 5.81
N GLN A 50 -11.51 7.54 6.84
CA GLN A 50 -12.06 8.90 6.76
C GLN A 50 -11.01 9.95 6.42
N LYS A 51 -9.73 9.70 6.68
CA LYS A 51 -8.67 10.65 6.34
C LYS A 51 -8.54 10.83 4.83
N GLN A 52 -8.16 12.03 4.41
CA GLN A 52 -7.92 12.34 2.99
C GLN A 52 -6.57 11.79 2.52
N SER A 53 -5.63 11.61 3.43
CA SER A 53 -4.32 11.02 3.18
C SER A 53 -3.98 10.01 4.25
N GLY A 54 -3.22 8.99 3.85
CA GLY A 54 -2.67 7.99 4.74
C GLY A 54 -1.28 7.61 4.27
N SER A 55 -0.47 7.08 5.18
CA SER A 55 0.91 6.76 4.93
C SER A 55 1.18 5.35 5.45
N LEU A 56 1.79 4.50 4.62
CA LEU A 56 2.05 3.11 4.94
C LEU A 56 3.56 2.87 4.82
N ILE A 57 4.16 2.38 5.89
CA ILE A 57 5.55 1.94 5.89
C ILE A 57 5.53 0.41 5.80
N VAL A 58 6.10 -0.14 4.73
CA VAL A 58 6.25 -1.59 4.53
C VAL A 58 7.71 -1.95 4.66
N THR A 59 8.01 -2.87 5.57
CA THR A 59 9.33 -3.49 5.66
C THR A 59 9.23 -4.95 5.23
N ALA A 60 10.19 -5.44 4.45
CA ALA A 60 10.20 -6.84 4.03
C ALA A 60 11.61 -7.42 4.00
N LYS A 61 11.73 -8.69 4.41
CA LYS A 61 12.96 -9.47 4.25
C LYS A 61 12.86 -10.35 3.00
N VAL A 62 13.90 -10.35 2.17
CA VAL A 62 14.01 -11.26 1.02
C VAL A 62 14.40 -12.66 1.49
N ILE A 63 13.57 -13.64 1.18
CA ILE A 63 13.76 -15.04 1.57
C ILE A 63 14.36 -15.82 0.38
N PRO A 64 15.42 -16.61 0.60
CA PRO A 64 15.94 -17.51 -0.42
C PRO A 64 14.84 -18.42 -1.00
N PRO A 65 14.90 -18.80 -2.28
CA PRO A 65 15.98 -18.55 -3.23
C PRO A 65 15.76 -17.30 -4.11
N PHE A 66 14.83 -16.39 -3.75
CA PHE A 66 14.54 -15.24 -4.60
C PHE A 66 15.77 -14.34 -4.78
N ARG A 67 16.04 -13.98 -6.04
CA ARG A 67 17.09 -13.08 -6.51
C ARG A 67 16.56 -12.36 -7.75
N GLY A 68 16.78 -11.05 -7.86
CA GLY A 68 16.42 -10.27 -9.05
C GLY A 68 15.62 -9.01 -8.73
N ASP A 69 14.85 -8.53 -9.70
CA ASP A 69 14.15 -7.25 -9.59
C ASP A 69 12.71 -7.46 -9.11
N ALA A 70 12.24 -6.58 -8.22
CA ALA A 70 10.86 -6.60 -7.75
C ALA A 70 10.14 -5.27 -8.04
N ARG A 71 9.13 -5.33 -8.89
CA ARG A 71 8.23 -4.22 -9.21
C ARG A 71 7.15 -4.08 -8.14
N VAL A 72 6.89 -2.86 -7.71
CA VAL A 72 5.92 -2.54 -6.66
C VAL A 72 4.72 -1.82 -7.25
N VAL A 73 3.51 -2.27 -6.92
CA VAL A 73 2.24 -1.69 -7.41
C VAL A 73 1.21 -1.64 -6.30
N LEU A 74 0.40 -0.58 -6.27
CA LEU A 74 -0.81 -0.53 -5.46
C LEU A 74 -2.00 -1.04 -6.29
N GLU A 75 -2.50 -2.22 -5.96
CA GLU A 75 -3.66 -2.86 -6.57
C GLU A 75 -4.95 -2.51 -5.84
N GLY A 76 -6.10 -2.63 -6.51
CA GLY A 76 -7.41 -2.53 -5.85
C GLY A 76 -7.74 -1.15 -5.25
N ALA A 77 -7.01 -0.10 -5.62
CA ALA A 77 -7.12 1.24 -5.04
C ALA A 77 -7.56 2.33 -6.04
N PRO A 78 -8.66 2.15 -6.81
CA PRO A 78 -9.05 3.13 -7.84
C PRO A 78 -9.38 4.52 -7.28
N GLY A 79 -9.76 4.59 -5.99
CA GLY A 79 -10.07 5.85 -5.29
C GLY A 79 -8.86 6.60 -4.73
N TYR A 80 -7.63 6.11 -4.94
CA TYR A 80 -6.42 6.72 -4.38
C TYR A 80 -5.39 7.07 -5.47
N SER A 81 -4.73 8.22 -5.32
CA SER A 81 -3.40 8.44 -5.89
C SER A 81 -2.36 7.99 -4.86
N TYR A 82 -1.20 7.56 -5.35
CA TYR A 82 -0.13 7.11 -4.46
C TYR A 82 1.24 7.52 -4.98
N ALA A 83 2.17 7.67 -4.05
CA ALA A 83 3.59 7.83 -4.30
C ALA A 83 4.38 6.81 -3.48
N LEU A 84 5.40 6.22 -4.11
CA LEU A 84 6.30 5.25 -3.48
C LEU A 84 7.65 5.95 -3.22
N HIS A 85 8.09 5.92 -1.97
CA HIS A 85 9.36 6.48 -1.55
C HIS A 85 10.22 5.38 -0.93
N ASN A 86 11.47 5.26 -1.39
CA ASN A 86 12.43 4.37 -0.77
C ASN A 86 12.77 4.88 0.64
N SER A 87 12.74 4.01 1.65
CA SER A 87 13.21 4.36 2.99
C SER A 87 14.67 3.97 3.12
N GLU A 88 15.54 4.90 2.71
CA GLU A 88 16.99 4.72 2.86
C GLU A 88 17.39 4.97 4.32
N PRO A 89 18.17 4.09 4.95
CA PRO A 89 18.72 4.35 6.27
C PRO A 89 19.69 5.53 6.20
N ALA A 90 19.55 6.46 7.15
CA ALA A 90 20.39 7.66 7.25
C ALA A 90 21.90 7.34 7.33
N ILE A 91 22.25 6.18 7.91
CA ILE A 91 23.64 5.73 8.05
C ILE A 91 23.91 4.60 7.05
N ARG A 92 25.00 4.76 6.28
CA ARG A 92 25.49 3.76 5.33
C ARG A 92 26.55 2.87 5.98
N LEU A 93 26.18 1.63 6.31
CA LEU A 93 27.12 0.61 6.79
C LEU A 93 27.64 -0.21 5.59
N PRO A 94 28.96 -0.45 5.46
CA PRO A 94 29.56 -1.06 4.27
C PRO A 94 29.27 -2.57 4.12
N PHE A 95 28.84 -3.24 5.18
CA PHE A 95 28.67 -4.71 5.20
C PHE A 95 27.28 -5.20 4.75
N HIS A 96 26.39 -4.28 4.37
CA HIS A 96 25.04 -4.64 3.95
C HIS A 96 24.81 -4.27 2.49
N HIS A 97 24.42 -5.27 1.70
CA HIS A 97 23.89 -5.06 0.37
C HIS A 97 22.63 -4.17 0.43
N ARG A 98 22.48 -3.26 -0.53
CA ARG A 98 21.38 -2.30 -0.60
C ARG A 98 20.79 -2.32 -2.01
N PRO A 99 19.59 -2.86 -2.19
CA PRO A 99 18.93 -2.81 -3.48
C PRO A 99 18.61 -1.34 -3.82
N MET A 100 18.79 -0.97 -5.08
CA MET A 100 18.42 0.35 -5.58
C MET A 100 16.93 0.39 -5.86
N PHE A 101 16.23 1.45 -5.47
CA PHE A 101 14.83 1.64 -5.80
C PHE A 101 14.66 2.76 -6.83
N ARG A 102 14.15 2.42 -8.02
CA ARG A 102 13.94 3.36 -9.12
C ARG A 102 12.71 2.94 -9.93
N ASP A 103 11.91 3.90 -10.36
CA ASP A 103 10.75 3.66 -11.24
C ASP A 103 9.79 2.58 -10.69
N ASN A 104 9.58 2.59 -9.38
CA ASN A 104 8.79 1.60 -8.62
C ASN A 104 9.35 0.16 -8.64
N VAL A 105 10.64 -0.02 -8.92
CA VAL A 105 11.32 -1.31 -8.95
C VAL A 105 12.49 -1.31 -7.97
N TYR A 106 12.55 -2.32 -7.12
CA TYR A 106 13.77 -2.67 -6.41
C TYR A 106 14.66 -3.52 -7.32
N HIS A 107 15.85 -3.03 -7.63
CA HIS A 107 16.84 -3.70 -8.46
C HIS A 107 17.83 -4.52 -7.64
N ASP A 108 18.25 -5.65 -8.19
CA ASP A 108 19.26 -6.56 -7.62
C ASP A 108 18.92 -7.01 -6.19
N LEU A 109 17.68 -7.41 -5.91
CA LEU A 109 17.36 -7.99 -4.61
C LEU A 109 18.09 -9.32 -4.43
N ARG A 110 18.70 -9.50 -3.27
CA ARG A 110 19.44 -10.69 -2.87
C ARG A 110 18.84 -11.33 -1.60
N PRO A 111 19.08 -12.63 -1.36
CA PRO A 111 18.63 -13.28 -0.15
C PRO A 111 19.16 -12.58 1.10
N ASN A 112 18.28 -12.43 2.09
CA ASN A 112 18.49 -11.69 3.34
C ASN A 112 18.56 -10.17 3.23
N ASP A 113 18.40 -9.59 2.04
CA ASP A 113 18.17 -8.15 1.93
C ASP A 113 16.94 -7.74 2.72
N ARG A 114 16.98 -6.51 3.24
CA ARG A 114 15.86 -5.86 3.90
C ARG A 114 15.50 -4.63 3.08
N VAL A 115 14.24 -4.56 2.67
CA VAL A 115 13.68 -3.39 2.01
C VAL A 115 12.72 -2.69 2.94
N ALA A 116 12.65 -1.37 2.80
CA ALA A 116 11.72 -0.52 3.53
C ALA A 116 11.15 0.50 2.54
N LEU A 117 9.83 0.52 2.41
CA LEU A 117 9.12 1.35 1.45
C LEU A 117 8.08 2.20 2.17
N TRP A 118 8.04 3.48 1.87
CA TRP A 118 6.98 4.37 2.31
C TRP A 118 6.01 4.60 1.14
N VAL A 119 4.75 4.28 1.36
CA VAL A 119 3.64 4.53 0.44
C VAL A 119 2.82 5.68 0.99
N VAL A 120 2.78 6.80 0.28
CA VAL A 120 1.88 7.91 0.60
C VAL A 120 0.65 7.77 -0.28
N MET A 121 -0.52 7.61 0.32
CA MET A 121 -1.80 7.50 -0.38
C MET A 121 -2.65 8.73 -0.12
N LYS A 122 -3.28 9.25 -1.17
CA LYS A 122 -4.21 10.38 -1.08
C LYS A 122 -5.49 9.98 -1.79
N LYS A 123 -6.64 10.21 -1.15
CA LYS A 123 -7.93 10.02 -1.81
C LYS A 123 -7.98 10.95 -3.02
N ARG A 124 -8.36 10.40 -4.17
CA ARG A 124 -8.70 11.24 -5.32
C ARG A 124 -9.96 12.00 -4.96
N ALA A 125 -9.98 13.31 -5.22
CA ALA A 125 -11.23 14.03 -5.22
C ALA A 125 -12.17 13.29 -6.17
N GLN A 126 -13.26 12.76 -5.66
CA GLN A 126 -14.29 12.22 -6.52
C GLN A 126 -14.77 13.41 -7.33
N LEU A 127 -14.41 13.45 -8.62
CA LEU A 127 -15.07 14.37 -9.52
C LEU A 127 -16.55 14.10 -9.34
N PRO A 128 -17.39 15.14 -9.16
CA PRO A 128 -18.82 14.94 -9.11
C PRO A 128 -19.16 14.10 -10.33
N VAL A 129 -19.77 12.92 -10.12
CA VAL A 129 -20.23 12.10 -11.23
C VAL A 129 -21.23 13.00 -11.94
N VAL A 130 -20.80 13.61 -13.04
CA VAL A 130 -21.70 14.34 -13.91
C VAL A 130 -22.53 13.23 -14.54
N ILE A 131 -23.64 12.90 -13.90
CA ILE A 131 -24.65 12.02 -14.46
C ILE A 131 -25.22 12.84 -15.62
N ASN A 132 -24.61 12.69 -16.79
CA ASN A 132 -25.18 13.17 -18.03
C ASN A 132 -26.48 12.38 -18.23
N GLN A 133 -27.58 12.90 -17.69
CA GLN A 133 -28.94 12.43 -17.97
C GLN A 133 -29.39 12.78 -19.40
N ALA A 134 -28.49 13.25 -20.26
CA ALA A 134 -28.74 13.55 -21.65
C ALA A 134 -28.25 12.40 -22.53
N GLN A 135 -29.05 11.34 -22.65
CA GLN A 135 -29.22 10.57 -23.89
C GLN A 135 -30.27 9.47 -23.69
N LYS A 136 -31.52 9.93 -23.59
CA LYS A 136 -32.68 9.15 -24.03
C LYS A 136 -33.27 9.90 -25.22
N GLN A 137 -32.60 9.85 -26.36
CA GLN A 137 -33.24 10.11 -27.65
C GLN A 137 -32.39 9.48 -28.76
N ASP A 138 -33.06 8.57 -29.44
CA ASP A 138 -32.87 8.13 -30.81
C ASP A 138 -31.81 7.05 -31.06
N ALA A 139 -32.32 5.82 -30.94
CA ALA A 139 -31.84 4.66 -31.65
C ALA A 139 -31.98 4.89 -33.17
N GLU A 140 -30.87 5.06 -33.87
CA GLU A 140 -30.78 4.69 -35.28
C GLU A 140 -29.67 3.66 -35.46
N ALA A 141 -30.08 2.52 -36.01
CA ALA A 141 -29.26 1.36 -36.26
C ALA A 141 -28.26 1.62 -37.38
N VAL A 142 -26.97 1.70 -37.05
CA VAL A 142 -25.89 1.64 -38.04
C VAL A 142 -25.23 0.28 -37.93
N CYS A 143 -25.61 -0.60 -38.88
CA CYS A 143 -24.93 -1.85 -39.18
C CYS A 143 -23.67 -1.54 -39.98
N CYS A 144 -22.48 -1.81 -39.44
CA CYS A 144 -21.26 -2.05 -40.24
C CYS A 144 -20.28 -2.97 -39.51
N PRO A 145 -19.40 -3.67 -40.25
CA PRO A 145 -18.87 -4.99 -39.89
C PRO A 145 -17.52 -4.94 -39.18
N LEU A 146 -17.21 -6.08 -38.55
CA LEU A 146 -16.02 -6.42 -37.78
C LEU A 146 -14.70 -6.25 -38.56
N ASP A 147 -13.74 -5.53 -37.95
CA ASP A 147 -12.31 -5.71 -38.20
C ASP A 147 -11.70 -6.59 -37.10
N PRO A 148 -10.93 -7.65 -37.44
CA PRO A 148 -10.23 -8.48 -36.49
C PRO A 148 -8.75 -8.10 -36.46
N ASP A 149 -8.29 -7.34 -35.48
CA ASP A 149 -6.99 -7.58 -34.81
C ASP A 149 -6.65 -6.44 -33.85
N THR A 150 -6.77 -6.69 -32.56
CA THR A 150 -5.85 -6.12 -31.57
C THR A 150 -5.84 -7.06 -30.37
N SER A 151 -4.85 -7.94 -30.39
CA SER A 151 -4.56 -8.92 -29.36
C SER A 151 -4.13 -8.23 -28.06
N ASN A 152 -5.09 -7.74 -27.28
CA ASN A 152 -4.92 -7.54 -25.85
C ASN A 152 -5.00 -8.92 -25.20
N VAL A 153 -3.84 -9.58 -25.06
CA VAL A 153 -3.73 -10.85 -24.31
C VAL A 153 -4.01 -10.54 -22.84
N ALA A 154 -5.30 -10.63 -22.49
CA ALA A 154 -5.74 -10.60 -21.12
C ALA A 154 -5.19 -11.86 -20.42
N PRO A 155 -4.54 -11.72 -19.25
CA PRO A 155 -4.06 -12.88 -18.50
C PRO A 155 -5.24 -13.81 -18.18
N GLY A 156 -5.05 -15.10 -18.47
CA GLY A 156 -6.08 -16.13 -18.41
C GLY A 156 -6.88 -16.08 -17.10
N LYS A 157 -8.19 -15.86 -17.23
CA LYS A 157 -9.15 -15.98 -16.13
C LYS A 157 -9.25 -17.46 -15.72
N GLN A 158 -8.81 -17.80 -14.52
CA GLN A 158 -9.17 -19.08 -13.90
C GLN A 158 -10.68 -19.08 -13.60
N PRO A 159 -11.46 -20.06 -14.11
CA PRO A 159 -12.90 -20.13 -13.87
C PRO A 159 -13.19 -20.65 -12.45
N GLY A 160 -14.07 -19.97 -11.71
CA GLY A 160 -14.71 -20.53 -10.51
C GLY A 160 -14.62 -19.72 -9.22
N GLN A 161 -13.77 -18.69 -9.12
CA GLN A 161 -13.76 -17.83 -7.94
C GLN A 161 -14.65 -16.61 -8.18
N ARG A 162 -15.72 -16.45 -7.38
CA ARG A 162 -16.42 -15.17 -7.26
C ARG A 162 -15.34 -14.09 -7.01
N PRO A 163 -15.36 -12.96 -7.73
CA PRO A 163 -14.40 -11.89 -7.47
C PRO A 163 -14.68 -11.35 -6.07
N GLU A 164 -13.98 -11.89 -5.09
CA GLU A 164 -13.86 -11.30 -3.77
C GLU A 164 -13.50 -9.83 -4.02
N LYS A 165 -14.25 -8.88 -3.46
CA LYS A 165 -13.92 -7.45 -3.56
C LYS A 165 -12.58 -7.26 -2.86
N LYS A 166 -11.49 -7.50 -3.59
CA LYS A 166 -10.13 -7.36 -3.10
C LYS A 166 -9.95 -5.89 -2.82
N GLY A 167 -9.83 -5.57 -1.54
CA GLY A 167 -9.49 -4.24 -1.09
C GLY A 167 -8.13 -3.80 -1.66
N PRO A 168 -7.75 -2.54 -1.40
CA PRO A 168 -6.47 -2.01 -1.80
C PRO A 168 -5.33 -2.86 -1.21
N MET A 169 -4.30 -3.09 -2.00
CA MET A 169 -3.20 -3.96 -1.61
C MET A 169 -1.91 -3.49 -2.25
N LEU A 170 -0.84 -3.38 -1.47
CA LEU A 170 0.49 -3.17 -2.03
C LEU A 170 1.05 -4.55 -2.42
N ALA A 171 1.40 -4.72 -3.69
CA ALA A 171 1.92 -5.96 -4.23
C ALA A 171 3.34 -5.76 -4.77
N PHE A 172 4.17 -6.78 -4.56
CA PHE A 172 5.51 -6.89 -5.12
C PHE A 172 5.49 -8.05 -6.12
N TYR A 173 6.03 -7.81 -7.31
CA TYR A 173 6.09 -8.76 -8.40
C TYR A 173 7.52 -8.96 -8.85
N ASP A 174 7.92 -10.20 -9.12
CA ASP A 174 9.15 -10.48 -9.86
C ASP A 174 9.02 -9.84 -11.25
N ASN A 175 9.94 -8.94 -11.58
CA ASN A 175 9.87 -8.18 -12.82
C ASN A 175 9.99 -9.07 -14.07
N ARG A 176 10.66 -10.23 -13.95
CA ARG A 176 10.87 -11.14 -15.09
C ARG A 176 9.70 -12.11 -15.29
N SER A 177 9.24 -12.75 -14.22
CA SER A 177 8.21 -13.79 -14.29
C SER A 177 6.79 -13.26 -14.07
N ASN A 178 6.66 -12.02 -13.61
CA ASN A 178 5.42 -11.43 -13.12
C ASN A 178 4.77 -12.23 -11.97
N GLU A 179 5.53 -13.10 -11.30
CA GLU A 179 5.10 -13.86 -10.14
C GLU A 179 4.99 -12.93 -8.93
N ARG A 180 3.93 -13.07 -8.14
CA ARG A 180 3.74 -12.26 -6.93
C ARG A 180 4.70 -12.73 -5.83
N LEU A 181 5.52 -11.80 -5.34
CA LEU A 181 6.53 -12.03 -4.31
C LEU A 181 6.07 -11.67 -2.90
N LEU A 182 5.17 -10.69 -2.77
CA LEU A 182 4.57 -10.25 -1.50
C LEU A 182 3.25 -9.54 -1.80
N ALA A 183 2.25 -9.77 -0.95
CA ALA A 183 0.99 -9.03 -0.92
C ALA A 183 0.79 -8.44 0.48
N VAL A 184 0.56 -7.13 0.55
CA VAL A 184 0.26 -6.39 1.78
C VAL A 184 -1.17 -5.84 1.69
N PRO A 185 -2.17 -6.59 2.19
CA PRO A 185 -3.56 -6.13 2.13
C PRO A 185 -3.77 -4.94 3.06
N ILE A 186 -4.28 -3.83 2.53
CA ILE A 186 -4.49 -2.60 3.28
C ILE A 186 -5.96 -2.55 3.72
N ARG A 187 -6.18 -2.43 5.02
CA ARG A 187 -7.51 -2.28 5.59
C ARG A 187 -7.79 -0.81 5.87
N PHE A 188 -8.98 -0.37 5.52
CA PHE A 188 -9.48 0.93 5.90
C PHE A 188 -10.54 0.76 6.99
N THR A 189 -10.30 1.33 8.17
CA THR A 189 -11.25 1.31 9.29
C THR A 189 -12.10 2.58 9.26
N GLY A 190 -13.36 2.50 9.70
CA GLY A 190 -14.17 3.69 9.96
C GLY A 190 -13.61 4.48 11.16
N THR A 191 -13.88 5.79 11.22
CA THR A 191 -13.39 6.68 12.29
C THR A 191 -13.63 6.10 13.68
N GLY A 192 -12.54 5.94 14.44
CA GLY A 192 -12.57 5.73 15.88
C GLY A 192 -13.03 4.34 16.33
N GLY A 193 -12.06 3.45 16.57
CA GLY A 193 -12.25 2.32 17.48
C GLY A 193 -12.44 0.97 16.80
N GLY A 194 -11.34 0.36 16.37
CA GLY A 194 -11.17 -1.05 16.67
C GLY A 194 -10.99 -1.15 18.18
N ARG A 195 -12.05 -1.49 18.91
CA ARG A 195 -11.94 -1.96 20.30
C ARG A 195 -10.93 -3.10 20.30
N HIS A 196 -9.76 -2.89 20.91
CA HIS A 196 -8.95 -4.00 21.37
C HIS A 196 -9.70 -4.64 22.54
N GLY A 197 -10.47 -5.69 22.25
CA GLY A 197 -11.17 -6.51 23.25
C GLY A 197 -12.65 -6.67 22.96
N GLU A 198 -12.99 -7.71 22.19
CA GLU A 198 -14.18 -8.56 22.35
C GLU A 198 -13.90 -9.89 21.64
#